data_AF-A0A3M1U5Q2-F1
#
_entry.id   AF-A0A3M1U5Q2-F1
#
_cell.length_a   1.000
_cell.length_b   1.000
_cell.length_c   1.000
_cell.angle_alpha   90.00
_cell.angle_beta   90.00
_cell.angle_gamma   90.00
#
_symmetry.space_group_name_H-M   'P 1'
#
loop_
_entity.id
_entity.type
_entity.pdbx_description
1 polymer ?
#
loop_
_entity_poly.entity_id
_entity_poly.type
_entity_poly.pdbx_seq_one_letter_code
_entity_poly.pdbx_strand_id
1 'polypeptide(L)'
;MQTDQIPDVPKEHGPLKLVMMMNRGMRVWPGEPPQMHFLDLTRLRYEGEGVTTEDIESLLAELSKKGFTWAKAQKLFTEDGEKKYSQPY
;
A
#
# COMPACT_ATOMS: atom_id res chain seq x y z
N MET A 1 6.57 -14.09 10.39
CA MET A 1 6.10 -15.39 9.90
C MET A 1 5.98 -15.30 8.39
N GLN A 2 6.87 -15.99 7.69
CA GLN A 2 6.91 -16.06 6.22
C GLN A 2 5.58 -16.63 5.71
N THR A 3 4.95 -15.95 4.74
CA THR A 3 3.70 -16.40 4.10
C THR A 3 3.91 -16.42 2.59
N ASP A 4 3.23 -17.34 1.89
CA ASP A 4 3.25 -17.40 0.42
C ASP A 4 2.04 -16.67 -0.21
N GLN A 5 1.26 -15.95 0.61
CA GLN A 5 0.05 -15.27 0.19
C GLN A 5 0.24 -13.75 0.16
N ILE A 6 -0.32 -13.13 -0.88
CA ILE A 6 -0.48 -11.68 -0.95
C ILE A 6 -1.47 -11.27 0.14
N PRO A 7 -1.18 -10.24 0.96
CA PRO A 7 -2.07 -9.85 2.04
C PRO A 7 -3.41 -9.33 1.51
N ASP A 8 -4.50 -9.76 2.14
CA ASP A 8 -5.85 -9.30 1.85
C ASP A 8 -6.13 -7.95 2.52
N VAL A 9 -5.63 -6.90 1.88
CA VAL A 9 -5.84 -5.50 2.28
C VAL A 9 -6.95 -4.85 1.44
N PRO A 10 -7.66 -3.84 1.97
CA PRO A 10 -8.66 -3.09 1.23
C PRO A 10 -8.13 -2.62 -0.13
N LYS A 11 -8.86 -2.90 -1.22
CA LYS A 11 -8.48 -2.41 -2.55
C LYS A 11 -8.95 -0.98 -2.77
N GLU A 12 -10.02 -0.58 -2.09
CA GLU A 12 -10.54 0.78 -2.06
C GLU A 12 -10.95 1.13 -0.62
N HIS A 13 -10.77 2.38 -0.22
CA HIS A 13 -11.19 2.91 1.09
C HIS A 13 -11.42 4.43 0.98
N GLY A 14 -12.69 4.85 0.93
CA GLY A 14 -13.01 6.25 0.62
C GLY A 14 -12.40 6.67 -0.73
N PRO A 15 -11.67 7.80 -0.83
CA PRO A 15 -11.02 8.23 -2.07
C PRO A 15 -9.75 7.45 -2.42
N LEU A 16 -9.23 6.60 -1.51
CA LEU A 16 -7.97 5.89 -1.67
C LEU A 16 -8.18 4.56 -2.41
N LYS A 17 -7.38 4.32 -3.45
CA LYS A 17 -7.34 3.06 -4.20
C LYS A 17 -5.96 2.44 -4.14
N LEU A 18 -5.89 1.16 -3.82
CA LEU A 18 -4.66 0.39 -3.85
C LEU A 18 -4.19 0.29 -5.30
N VAL A 19 -3.01 0.81 -5.59
CA VAL A 19 -2.40 0.76 -6.94
C VAL A 19 -1.24 -0.22 -7.02
N MET A 20 -0.69 -0.62 -5.87
CA MET A 20 0.46 -1.52 -5.84
C MET A 20 0.69 -2.15 -4.47
N MET A 21 1.19 -3.39 -4.47
CA MET A 21 1.87 -4.01 -3.33
C MET A 21 3.29 -4.45 -3.72
N MET A 22 4.26 -4.21 -2.83
CA MET A 22 5.64 -4.63 -3.01
C MET A 22 6.18 -5.36 -1.79
N ASN A 23 6.97 -6.40 -2.03
CA ASN A 23 7.68 -7.15 -1.00
C ASN A 23 9.14 -7.33 -1.41
N ARG A 24 10.10 -7.09 -0.51
CA ARG A 24 11.55 -7.16 -0.79
C ARG A 24 11.99 -6.45 -2.07
N GLY A 25 11.38 -5.31 -2.40
CA GLY A 25 11.71 -4.54 -3.60
C GLY A 25 11.10 -5.07 -4.91
N MET A 26 10.31 -6.15 -4.87
CA MET A 26 9.59 -6.71 -6.01
C MET A 26 8.12 -6.33 -5.97
N ARG A 27 7.53 -6.04 -7.13
CA ARG A 27 6.07 -5.91 -7.28
C ARG A 27 5.44 -7.28 -7.15
N VAL A 28 4.49 -7.41 -6.24
CA VAL A 28 3.73 -8.65 -6.01
C VAL A 28 2.25 -8.50 -6.39
N TRP A 29 1.80 -7.25 -6.56
CA TRP A 29 0.48 -6.92 -7.09
C TRP A 29 0.50 -5.49 -7.68
N PRO A 30 -0.26 -5.21 -8.75
CA PRO A 30 -1.11 -6.15 -9.52
C PRO A 30 -0.28 -7.11 -10.39
N GLY A 31 -0.91 -8.22 -10.80
CA GLY A 31 -0.29 -9.25 -11.64
C GLY A 31 0.02 -10.53 -10.88
N GLU A 32 0.71 -11.45 -11.56
CA GLU A 32 1.19 -12.69 -10.96
C GLU A 32 2.39 -12.38 -10.05
N PRO A 33 2.33 -12.76 -8.76
CA PRO A 33 3.47 -12.56 -7.88
C PRO A 33 4.65 -13.43 -8.36
N PRO A 34 5.89 -12.95 -8.29
CA PRO A 34 7.06 -13.78 -8.56
C PRO A 34 7.08 -14.98 -7.60
N GLN A 35 7.66 -16.10 -8.02
CA GLN A 35 7.95 -17.23 -7.11
C GLN A 35 9.03 -16.82 -6.11
N MET A 36 8.60 -16.23 -5.01
CA MET A 36 9.44 -15.78 -3.91
C MET A 36 8.73 -15.96 -2.59
N HIS A 37 9.51 -16.10 -1.53
CA HIS A 37 8.95 -16.01 -0.19
C HIS A 37 8.73 -14.56 0.23
N PHE A 38 7.57 -14.27 0.79
CA PHE A 38 7.22 -12.95 1.29
C PHE A 38 7.74 -12.77 2.73
N LEU A 39 8.26 -11.57 3.00
CA LEU A 39 8.40 -11.11 4.39
C LEU A 39 7.07 -10.52 4.87
N ASP A 40 6.87 -10.48 6.18
CA ASP A 40 5.71 -9.85 6.81
C ASP A 40 5.60 -8.33 6.56
N LEU A 41 6.65 -7.71 6.00
CA LEU A 41 6.69 -6.28 5.71
C LEU A 41 6.39 -6.00 4.22
N THR A 42 5.11 -6.02 3.87
CA THR A 42 4.64 -5.63 2.54
C THR A 42 4.37 -4.12 2.48
N ARG A 43 4.91 -3.44 1.48
CA ARG A 43 4.60 -2.03 1.20
C ARG A 43 3.33 -1.94 0.36
N LEU A 44 2.35 -1.20 0.85
CA LEU A 44 1.12 -0.88 0.14
C LEU A 44 1.22 0.55 -0.42
N ARG A 45 0.76 0.78 -1.64
CA ARG A 45 0.58 2.13 -2.19
C ARG A 45 -0.87 2.35 -2.54
N TYR A 46 -1.42 3.40 -1.92
CA TYR A 46 -2.74 3.93 -2.25
C TYR A 46 -2.59 5.28 -2.94
N GLU A 47 -3.38 5.52 -3.97
CA GLU A 47 -3.49 6.81 -4.68
C GLU A 47 -4.97 7.24 -4.72
N GLY A 48 -5.23 8.53 -4.80
CA GLY A 48 -6.58 9.10 -4.82
C GLY A 48 -6.54 10.62 -5.04
N GLU A 49 -7.68 11.20 -5.37
CA GLU A 49 -7.84 12.65 -5.54
C GLU A 49 -8.59 13.23 -4.35
N GLY A 50 -8.23 14.44 -3.91
CA GLY A 50 -8.89 15.10 -2.78
C GLY A 50 -8.72 14.38 -1.44
N VAL A 51 -7.69 13.54 -1.29
CA VAL A 51 -7.43 12.74 -0.08
C VAL A 51 -7.14 13.65 1.11
N THR A 52 -7.92 13.48 2.18
CA THR A 52 -7.73 14.19 3.45
C THR A 52 -6.81 13.42 4.41
N THR A 53 -6.45 14.03 5.54
CA THR A 53 -5.66 13.29 6.55
C THR A 53 -6.53 12.24 7.24
N GLU A 54 -7.80 12.56 7.44
CA GLU A 54 -8.83 11.71 8.04
C GLU A 54 -9.06 10.43 7.22
N ASP A 55 -9.03 10.52 5.88
CA ASP A 55 -9.10 9.35 5.00
C ASP A 55 -7.93 8.40 5.23
N ILE A 56 -6.72 8.94 5.42
CA ILE A 56 -5.49 8.17 5.65
C ILE A 56 -5.55 7.50 7.03
N GLU A 57 -5.95 8.23 8.07
CA GLU A 57 -6.12 7.69 9.42
C GLU A 57 -7.17 6.58 9.45
N SER A 58 -8.29 6.78 8.76
CA SER A 58 -9.36 5.80 8.62
C SER A 58 -8.88 4.51 7.95
N LEU A 59 -8.07 4.61 6.88
CA LEU A 59 -7.46 3.44 6.24
C LEU A 59 -6.49 2.71 7.18
N LEU A 60 -5.63 3.43 7.91
CA LEU A 60 -4.70 2.82 8.87
C LEU A 60 -5.45 2.12 10.03
N ALA A 61 -6.55 2.71 10.49
CA ALA A 61 -7.42 2.10 11.47
C ALA A 61 -8.07 0.81 10.93
N GLU A 62 -8.55 0.81 9.68
CA GLU A 62 -9.12 -0.38 9.03
C GLU A 62 -8.10 -1.51 8.89
N LEU A 63 -6.87 -1.19 8.47
CA LEU A 63 -5.78 -2.17 8.42
C LEU A 63 -5.49 -2.76 9.81
N SER A 64 -5.47 -1.92 10.84
CA SER A 64 -5.24 -2.37 12.22
C SER A 64 -6.38 -3.26 12.73
N LYS A 65 -7.65 -2.93 12.41
CA LYS A 65 -8.82 -3.76 12.74
C LYS A 65 -8.79 -5.13 12.07
N LYS A 66 -8.23 -5.22 10.85
CA LYS A 66 -7.99 -6.48 10.13
C LYS A 66 -6.81 -7.28 10.69
N GLY A 67 -6.13 -6.79 11.73
CA GLY A 67 -5.02 -7.46 12.40
C GLY A 67 -3.65 -7.19 11.79
N PHE A 68 -3.54 -6.26 10.83
CA PHE A 68 -2.24 -5.87 10.28
C PHE A 68 -1.49 -4.96 11.24
N THR A 69 -0.21 -5.28 11.48
CA THR A 69 0.72 -4.37 12.15
C THR A 69 1.47 -3.57 11.10
N TRP A 70 1.48 -2.25 11.22
CA TRP A 70 2.22 -1.36 10.32
C TRP A 70 3.32 -0.63 11.09
N ALA A 71 4.47 -0.45 10.42
CA ALA A 71 5.64 0.19 11.02
C ALA A 71 5.81 1.66 10.59
N LYS A 72 5.29 2.02 9.41
CA LYS A 72 5.45 3.36 8.82
C LYS A 72 4.30 3.66 7.85
N ALA A 73 3.85 4.92 7.87
CA ALA A 73 3.05 5.53 6.81
C ALA A 73 3.81 6.71 6.21
N GLN A 74 3.63 6.97 4.91
CA GLN A 74 4.26 8.10 4.22
C GLN A 74 3.25 8.69 3.23
N LYS A 75 2.97 9.98 3.35
CA LYS A 75 2.16 10.70 2.37
C LYS A 75 2.91 10.83 1.05
N LEU A 76 2.22 10.57 -0.04
CA LEU A 76 2.70 10.77 -1.40
C LEU A 76 2.00 12.02 -1.92
N PHE A 77 2.76 12.99 -2.41
CA PHE A 77 2.22 14.25 -2.88
C PHE A 77 2.77 14.62 -4.25
N THR A 78 2.01 15.46 -4.93
CA THR A 78 2.40 16.13 -6.16
C THR A 78 2.66 17.60 -5.86
N GLU A 79 3.66 18.16 -6.51
CA GLU A 79 3.98 19.59 -6.45
C GLU A 79 4.24 20.04 -7.90
N ASP A 80 3.60 21.13 -8.30
CA ASP A 80 3.62 21.64 -9.69
C ASP A 80 3.23 20.59 -10.75
N GLY A 81 2.28 19.72 -10.41
CA GLY A 81 1.81 18.63 -11.29
C GLY A 81 2.77 17.43 -11.36
N GLU A 82 3.91 17.48 -10.69
CA GLU A 82 4.89 16.40 -10.67
C GLU A 82 4.75 15.52 -9.43
N LYS A 83 4.78 14.20 -9.61
CA LYS A 83 4.84 13.23 -8.51
C LYS A 83 6.20 13.33 -7.80
N LYS A 84 6.22 13.76 -6.53
CA LYS A 84 7.46 13.85 -5.72
C LYS A 84 7.81 12.55 -5.00
N TYR A 85 7.56 11.43 -5.68
CA TYR A 85 7.85 10.08 -5.19
C TYR A 85 8.18 9.15 -6.36
N SER A 86 9.01 8.14 -6.10
CA SER A 86 9.40 7.18 -7.12
C SER A 86 8.20 6.41 -7.66
N GLN A 87 8.13 6.34 -8.99
CA GLN A 87 7.20 5.43 -9.65
C GLN A 87 7.67 4.00 -9.45
N PRO A 88 6.74 3.06 -9.33
CA PRO A 88 7.12 1.67 -9.26
C PRO A 88 7.50 1.19 -10.66
N TYR A 89 8.73 0.65 -10.76
CA TYR A 89 9.15 -0.13 -11.93
C TYR A 89 8.28 -1.36 -12.11
#